data_AF-A0A2W5YFP0-F1
#
_entry.id   AF-A0A2W5YFP0-F1
#
_cell.length_a   1.000
_cell.length_b   1.000
_cell.length_c   1.000
_cell.angle_alpha   90.00
_cell.angle_beta   90.00
_cell.angle_gamma   90.00
#
_symmetry.space_group_name_H-M   'P 1'
#
loop_
_entity.id
_entity.type
_entity.pdbx_description
1 polymer ?
#
loop_
_entity_poly.entity_id
_entity_poly.type
_entity_poly.pdbx_seq_one_letter_code
_entity_poly.pdbx_strand_id
1 'polypeptide(L)'
;MYCDTVGRTQIYLGDEELGLLDRAARSTGATRSELIRRAVRGTFGQKTKPERLRALDASAGSWSGRTWTGAEYVDALRGDLNERLRRFGLE
;
A
#
# COMPACT_ATOMS: atom_id res chain seq x y z
N MET A 1 25.69 -13.04 -14.06
CA MET A 1 26.28 -12.91 -12.72
C MET A 1 25.83 -11.56 -12.17
N TYR A 2 24.68 -11.51 -11.51
CA TYR A 2 24.23 -10.27 -10.87
C TYR A 2 25.07 -10.07 -9.62
N CYS A 3 25.83 -8.98 -9.57
CA CYS A 3 26.61 -8.61 -8.42
C CYS A 3 25.65 -8.20 -7.30
N ASP A 4 25.64 -8.94 -6.18
CA ASP A 4 24.95 -8.55 -4.94
C ASP A 4 25.75 -7.45 -4.22
N THR A 5 26.14 -6.40 -4.95
CA THR A 5 26.79 -5.23 -4.37
C THR A 5 25.74 -4.38 -3.71
N VAL A 6 25.69 -4.42 -2.39
CA VAL A 6 24.91 -3.47 -1.58
C VAL A 6 25.47 -2.07 -1.82
N GLY A 7 24.74 -1.25 -2.59
CA GLY A 7 25.07 0.14 -2.82
C GLY A 7 25.03 0.95 -1.52
N ARG A 8 26.09 1.69 -1.23
CA ARG A 8 26.12 2.63 -0.10
C ARG A 8 25.71 4.02 -0.60
N THR A 9 24.68 4.57 0.03
CA THR A 9 24.18 5.91 -0.26
C THR A 9 24.15 6.73 1.02
N GLN A 10 24.62 7.98 0.96
CA GLN A 10 24.47 8.94 2.05
C GLN A 10 23.12 9.63 1.92
N ILE A 11 22.41 9.73 3.04
CA ILE A 11 21.14 10.44 3.15
C ILE A 11 21.25 11.48 4.26
N TYR A 12 20.60 12.63 4.07
CA TYR A 12 20.45 13.64 5.11
C TYR A 12 19.11 13.43 5.78
N LEU A 13 19.10 13.46 7.11
CA LEU A 13 17.91 13.31 7.95
C LEU A 13 17.89 14.46 8.94
N GLY A 14 16.70 15.00 9.21
CA GLY A 14 16.50 16.00 10.25
C GLY A 14 16.47 15.36 11.64
N ASP A 15 16.43 16.23 12.66
CA ASP A 15 16.46 15.81 14.06
C ASP A 15 15.25 14.97 14.45
N GLU A 16 14.09 15.22 13.84
CA GLU A 16 12.88 14.43 14.07
C GLU A 16 13.04 12.99 13.57
N GLU A 17 13.52 12.78 12.34
CA GLU A 17 13.74 11.43 11.81
C GLU A 17 14.83 10.69 12.59
N LEU A 18 15.90 11.40 13.00
CA LEU A 18 16.93 10.83 13.88
C LEU A 18 16.34 10.40 15.22
N GLY A 19 15.47 11.23 15.82
CA GLY A 19 14.78 10.90 17.07
C GLY A 19 13.85 9.69 16.94
N LEU A 20 13.15 9.55 15.82
CA LEU A 20 12.33 8.37 15.50
C LEU A 20 13.19 7.10 15.39
N LEU A 21 14.28 7.17 14.64
CA LEU A 21 15.20 6.05 14.47
C LEU A 21 15.85 5.62 15.78
N ASP A 22 16.17 6.56 16.67
CA ASP A 22 16.76 6.25 17.98
C ASP A 22 15.78 5.56 18.92
N ARG A 23 14.52 5.99 18.94
CA ARG A 23 13.47 5.30 19.70
C ARG A 23 13.29 3.87 19.18
N ALA A 24 13.21 3.70 17.86
CA ALA A 24 13.05 2.40 17.23
C ALA A 24 14.28 1.49 17.43
N ALA A 25 15.49 2.05 17.41
CA ALA A 25 16.72 1.30 17.66
C ALA A 25 16.75 0.77 19.10
N ARG A 26 16.36 1.61 20.08
CA ARG A 26 16.25 1.18 21.48
C ARG A 26 15.19 0.10 21.69
N SER A 27 14.04 0.20 21.03
CA SER A 27 12.95 -0.77 21.23
C SER A 27 13.19 -2.09 20.51
N THR A 28 13.92 -2.08 19.39
CA THR A 28 14.11 -3.28 18.54
C THR A 28 15.50 -3.90 18.62
N GLY A 29 16.49 -3.19 19.17
CA GLY A 29 17.91 -3.57 19.13
C GLY A 29 18.55 -3.48 17.74
N ALA A 30 17.83 -3.01 16.72
CA ALA A 30 18.34 -2.90 15.36
C ALA A 30 19.18 -1.63 15.14
N THR A 31 20.13 -1.69 14.21
CA THR A 31 20.91 -0.51 13.81
C THR A 31 20.05 0.45 12.98
N ARG A 32 20.38 1.75 13.01
CA ARG A 32 19.70 2.78 12.19
C ARG A 32 19.65 2.38 10.70
N SER A 33 20.76 1.87 10.15
CA SER A 33 20.81 1.42 8.75
C SER A 33 19.86 0.25 8.48
N GLU A 34 19.69 -0.68 9.42
CA GLU A 34 18.71 -1.77 9.26
C GLU A 34 17.28 -1.26 9.33
N LEU A 35 16.99 -0.32 10.23
CA LEU A 35 15.67 0.32 10.31
C LEU A 35 15.34 1.08 9.03
N ILE A 36 16.29 1.82 8.46
CA ILE A 36 16.13 2.48 7.17
C ILE A 36 15.86 1.46 6.06
N ARG A 37 16.61 0.35 6.01
CA ARG A 37 16.35 -0.72 5.04
C ARG A 37 14.96 -1.35 5.20
N ARG A 38 14.50 -1.57 6.44
CA ARG A 38 13.14 -2.06 6.72
C ARG A 38 12.08 -1.07 6.24
N ALA A 39 12.26 0.22 6.52
CA ALA A 39 11.35 1.26 6.04
C ALA A 39 11.30 1.29 4.51
N VAL A 40 12.46 1.27 3.83
CA VAL A 40 12.53 1.22 2.37
C VAL A 40 11.84 -0.03 1.82
N ARG A 41 12.09 -1.22 2.38
CA ARG A 41 11.41 -2.46 1.97
C ARG A 41 9.91 -2.45 2.27
N GLY A 42 9.49 -1.85 3.38
CA GLY A 42 8.07 -1.72 3.71
C GLY A 42 7.32 -0.77 2.77
N THR A 43 7.96 0.33 2.38
CA THR A 43 7.36 1.37 1.54
C THR A 43 7.43 1.04 0.05
N PHE A 44 8.60 0.58 -0.43
CA PHE A 44 8.88 0.38 -1.85
C PHE A 44 9.03 -1.10 -2.24
N GLY A 45 9.10 -2.00 -1.26
CA GLY A 45 9.15 -3.43 -1.55
C GLY A 45 7.84 -3.94 -2.10
N GLN A 46 7.92 -4.93 -2.99
CA GLN A 46 6.73 -5.65 -3.41
C GLN A 46 6.28 -6.60 -2.30
N LYS A 47 4.97 -6.63 -2.03
CA LYS A 47 4.38 -7.68 -1.17
C LYS A 47 4.82 -9.04 -1.69
N THR A 48 5.36 -9.87 -0.79
CA THR A 48 5.71 -11.26 -1.09
C THR A 48 4.44 -12.05 -1.44
N LYS A 49 4.58 -13.16 -2.18
CA LYS A 49 3.44 -14.05 -2.48
C LYS A 49 2.65 -14.44 -1.22
N PRO A 50 3.29 -14.83 -0.09
CA PRO A 50 2.56 -15.11 1.15
C PRO A 50 1.79 -13.91 1.72
N GLU A 51 2.34 -12.70 1.65
CA GLU A 51 1.64 -11.49 2.11
C GLU A 51 0.44 -11.14 1.22
N ARG A 52 0.55 -11.37 -0.09
CA ARG A 52 -0.59 -11.22 -1.02
C ARG A 52 -1.68 -12.24 -0.72
N LEU A 53 -1.31 -13.50 -0.50
CA LEU A 53 -2.26 -14.56 -0.14
C LEU A 53 -2.97 -14.25 1.18
N ARG A 54 -2.24 -13.84 2.22
CA ARG A 54 -2.85 -13.42 3.49
C ARG A 54 -3.82 -12.26 3.33
N ALA A 55 -3.51 -11.30 2.47
CA ALA A 55 -4.42 -10.18 2.19
C ALA A 55 -5.68 -10.65 1.45
N LEU A 56 -5.56 -11.61 0.52
CA LEU A 56 -6.71 -12.22 -0.15
C LEU A 56 -7.59 -12.97 0.85
N ASP A 57 -7.00 -13.82 1.70
CA ASP A 57 -7.72 -14.56 2.74
C ASP A 57 -8.43 -13.62 3.72
N ALA A 58 -7.75 -12.57 4.19
CA ALA A 58 -8.34 -11.58 5.09
C ALA A 58 -9.49 -10.79 4.44
N SER A 59 -9.50 -10.67 3.11
CA SER A 59 -10.57 -10.00 2.37
C SER A 59 -11.70 -10.93 1.95
N ALA A 60 -11.54 -12.26 2.10
CA ALA A 60 -12.56 -13.22 1.74
C ALA A 60 -13.85 -12.95 2.53
N GLY A 61 -14.98 -12.87 1.83
CA GLY A 61 -16.26 -12.55 2.45
C GLY A 61 -16.50 -11.06 2.73
N SER A 62 -15.59 -10.14 2.38
CA SER A 62 -15.84 -8.69 2.48
C SER A 62 -17.06 -8.20 1.66
N TRP A 63 -17.58 -9.07 0.80
CA TRP A 63 -18.75 -8.83 -0.04
C TRP A 63 -19.97 -9.70 0.29
N SER A 64 -19.88 -10.65 1.23
CA SER A 64 -20.92 -11.67 1.44
C SER A 64 -22.19 -11.15 2.11
N GLY A 65 -22.10 -10.03 2.84
CA GLY A 65 -23.23 -9.45 3.60
C GLY A 65 -23.92 -8.26 2.92
N ARG A 66 -23.68 -8.03 1.63
CA ARG A 66 -24.26 -6.88 0.92
C ARG A 66 -25.62 -7.27 0.34
N THR A 67 -26.61 -6.38 0.50
CA THR A 67 -27.99 -6.60 0.07
C THR A 67 -28.23 -6.22 -1.40
N TRP A 68 -27.28 -5.53 -2.01
CA TRP A 68 -27.35 -5.08 -3.39
C TRP A 68 -26.60 -6.02 -4.33
N THR A 69 -27.10 -6.11 -5.55
CA THR A 69 -26.51 -6.83 -6.66
C THR A 69 -25.26 -6.10 -7.18
N GLY A 70 -24.43 -6.82 -7.93
CA GLY A 70 -23.29 -6.20 -8.62
C GLY A 70 -23.69 -5.10 -9.60
N ALA A 71 -24.87 -5.22 -10.22
CA ALA A 71 -25.39 -4.19 -11.13
C ALA A 71 -25.75 -2.90 -10.38
N GLU A 72 -26.50 -3.01 -9.28
CA GLU A 72 -26.88 -1.86 -8.43
C GLU A 72 -25.66 -1.13 -7.88
N TYR A 73 -24.61 -1.87 -7.52
CA TYR A 73 -23.34 -1.27 -7.10
C TYR A 73 -22.65 -0.46 -8.18
N VAL A 74 -22.59 -1.05 -9.37
CA VAL A 74 -21.93 -0.44 -10.52
C VAL A 74 -22.70 0.80 -10.96
N ASP A 75 -24.04 0.77 -10.90
CA ASP A 75 -24.89 1.92 -11.18
C ASP A 75 -24.70 3.02 -10.14
N ALA A 76 -24.64 2.68 -8.85
CA ALA A 76 -24.34 3.64 -7.79
C ALA A 76 -22.95 4.30 -7.94
N LEU A 77 -21.94 3.54 -8.37
CA LEU A 77 -20.59 4.04 -8.63
C LEU A 77 -20.49 4.91 -9.88
N ARG A 78 -21.26 4.60 -10.93
CA ARG A 78 -21.18 5.28 -12.22
C ARG A 78 -21.97 6.58 -12.27
N GLY A 79 -22.85 6.82 -11.29
CA GLY A 79 -23.75 7.97 -11.26
C GLY A 79 -24.93 7.81 -12.23
N ASP A 80 -25.75 8.85 -12.38
CA ASP A 80 -26.94 8.80 -13.23
C ASP A 80 -26.57 8.63 -14.71
N LEU A 81 -27.12 7.57 -15.33
CA LEU A 81 -26.96 7.27 -16.75
C LEU A 81 -27.43 8.42 -17.64
N ASN A 82 -28.53 9.10 -17.28
CA ASN A 82 -29.07 10.23 -18.05
C ASN A 82 -28.15 11.45 -17.97
N GLU A 83 -27.47 11.66 -16.84
CA GLU A 83 -26.48 12.73 -16.72
C GLU A 83 -25.25 12.46 -17.60
N ARG A 84 -24.87 11.19 -17.77
CA ARG A 84 -23.79 10.78 -18.69
C ARG A 84 -24.21 10.87 -20.15
N LEU A 85 -25.41 10.42 -20.50
CA LEU A 85 -25.93 10.47 -21.87
C LEU A 85 -26.05 11.92 -22.36
N ARG A 86 -26.54 12.83 -21.51
CA ARG A 86 -26.51 14.29 -21.76
C ARG A 86 -25.10 14.83 -21.99
N ARG A 87 -24.10 14.35 -21.24
CA ARG A 87 -22.69 14.75 -21.43
C ARG A 87 -22.14 14.33 -22.79
N PHE A 88 -22.64 13.25 -23.38
CA PHE A 88 -22.24 12.77 -24.70
C PHE A 88 -23.18 13.19 -25.84
N GLY A 89 -24.22 13.99 -25.55
CA GLY A 89 -25.16 14.48 -26.57
C GLY A 89 -26.03 13.37 -27.17
N LEU A 90 -26.24 12.28 -26.43
CA LEU A 90 -27.02 11.12 -26.85
C LEU A 90 -28.33 11.08 -26.04
N GLU A 91 -29.25 12.01 -26.29
CA GLU A 91 -30.64 11.97 -25.82
C GLU A 91 -31.58 12.52 -26.91
#